data_AF-A0A2T4CJP3-F1
#
_entry.id   AF-A0A2T4CJP3-F1
#
_cell.length_a   1.000
_cell.length_b   1.000
_cell.length_c   1.000
_cell.angle_alpha   90.00
_cell.angle_beta   90.00
_cell.angle_gamma   90.00
#
_symmetry.space_group_name_H-M   'P 1'
#
loop_
_entity.id
_entity.type
_entity.pdbx_description
1 polymer ?
#
loop_
_entity_poly.entity_id
_entity_poly.type
_entity_poly.pdbx_seq_one_letter_code
_entity_poly.pdbx_strand_id
1 'polypeptide(L)'
;MTHEAEDFQLDVRNIAAAVSELGVGGNSPFLDGEFSGGECRIFKLSFADHASVAVRVRHASHGTNHENHIAMVEDEVETLRQLQGNGFVWAPKCLGACLTFDNPIKSPFSVLTWIDGSPLRWDEDLPPRPLRDEVLGKLASIQLSLMTCTVITRPITARAYYERRLRNRQKRVLNGELPGLFEQDCLDQQAFLDDVLGQDGDSTAFAMAHGDLKPSNIIVDEQCNIKGIIDWGFAEMVPVATAALFPTLLWPDESARRAPSQATLRDRQTYIDSYSSQTVLAAFAMRRWQGAEDVDFRILYLTSISSKGVHKAMAHIGWVLSYCTSAGDAEAGNALGIEREIKGHGCTGCSSTKTLG
;
A
#
# COMPACT_ATOMS: atom_id res chain seq x y z
N MET A 1 -20.85 13.46 32.06
CA MET A 1 -21.46 12.22 31.54
C MET A 1 -20.38 11.49 30.80
N THR A 2 -19.85 10.46 31.43
CA THR A 2 -18.86 9.53 30.88
C THR A 2 -19.56 8.70 29.81
N HIS A 3 -19.17 8.86 28.54
CA HIS A 3 -19.51 7.90 27.50
C HIS A 3 -18.80 6.59 27.87
N GLU A 4 -19.56 5.62 28.40
CA GLU A 4 -19.12 4.24 28.44
C GLU A 4 -18.85 3.83 26.99
N ALA A 5 -17.62 3.41 26.70
CA ALA A 5 -17.32 2.74 25.46
C ALA A 5 -18.10 1.43 25.49
N GLU A 6 -19.09 1.27 24.61
CA GLU A 6 -19.73 -0.02 24.39
C GLU A 6 -18.63 -0.99 23.93
N ASP A 7 -18.23 -1.90 24.81
CA ASP A 7 -17.37 -3.02 24.44
C ASP A 7 -18.16 -3.88 23.46
N PHE A 8 -17.76 -3.83 22.19
CA PHE A 8 -18.35 -4.60 21.10
C PHE A 8 -18.04 -6.08 21.29
N GLN A 9 -18.86 -6.76 22.09
CA GLN A 9 -18.65 -8.17 22.37
C GLN A 9 -19.17 -9.02 21.20
N LEU A 10 -18.28 -9.32 20.26
CA LEU A 10 -18.53 -10.27 19.17
C LEU A 10 -18.93 -11.65 19.74
N ASP A 11 -20.16 -12.10 19.48
CA ASP A 11 -20.58 -13.46 19.86
C ASP A 11 -20.20 -14.48 18.79
N VAL A 12 -18.96 -14.98 18.89
CA VAL A 12 -18.37 -15.96 17.97
C VAL A 12 -19.23 -17.21 17.80
N ARG A 13 -20.01 -17.59 18.81
CA ARG A 13 -20.88 -18.79 18.76
C ARG A 13 -21.99 -18.65 17.72
N ASN A 14 -22.31 -17.42 17.32
CA ASN A 14 -23.38 -17.12 16.38
C ASN A 14 -22.89 -16.90 14.93
N ILE A 15 -21.60 -17.10 14.63
CA ILE A 15 -21.04 -16.92 13.28
C ILE A 15 -21.76 -17.82 12.26
N ALA A 16 -22.01 -19.08 12.61
CA ALA A 16 -22.75 -20.02 11.77
C ALA A 16 -24.19 -19.54 11.50
N ALA A 17 -24.87 -19.00 12.53
CA ALA A 17 -26.22 -18.46 12.40
C ALA A 17 -26.24 -17.22 11.50
N ALA A 18 -25.29 -16.29 11.68
CA ALA A 18 -25.18 -15.08 10.88
C ALA A 18 -24.94 -15.37 9.39
N VAL A 19 -24.12 -16.37 9.06
CA VAL A 19 -23.94 -16.79 7.66
C VAL A 19 -25.19 -17.47 7.10
N SER A 20 -25.88 -18.27 7.92
CA SER A 20 -27.15 -18.91 7.50
C SER A 20 -28.23 -17.88 7.16
N GLU A 21 -28.32 -16.77 7.91
CA GLU A 21 -29.27 -15.69 7.62
C GLU A 21 -29.02 -14.98 6.28
N LEU A 22 -27.76 -14.95 5.80
CA LEU A 22 -27.44 -14.41 4.47
C LEU A 22 -27.82 -15.37 3.33
N GLY A 23 -28.20 -16.62 3.63
CA GLY A 23 -28.46 -17.64 2.60
C GLY A 23 -27.22 -18.00 1.79
N VAL A 24 -26.03 -17.85 2.37
CA VAL A 24 -24.74 -18.12 1.72
C VAL A 24 -24.14 -19.42 2.26
N GLY A 25 -23.63 -20.26 1.36
CA GLY A 25 -22.96 -21.52 1.70
C GLY A 25 -23.88 -22.73 1.65
N GLY A 26 -23.50 -23.78 2.38
CA GLY A 26 -24.19 -25.06 2.42
C GLY A 26 -25.04 -25.29 3.67
N ASN A 27 -25.54 -26.52 3.81
CA ASN A 27 -26.32 -26.89 4.99
C ASN A 27 -25.39 -27.19 6.18
N SER A 28 -25.87 -26.88 7.39
CA SER A 28 -25.17 -27.19 8.65
C SER A 28 -23.74 -26.64 8.74
N PRO A 29 -23.54 -25.31 8.63
CA PRO A 29 -22.21 -24.70 8.80
C PRO A 29 -21.61 -25.04 10.16
N PHE A 30 -20.31 -25.35 10.18
CA PHE A 30 -19.54 -25.49 11.41
C PHE A 30 -18.26 -24.68 11.35
N LEU A 31 -17.81 -24.20 12.51
CA LEU A 31 -16.57 -23.45 12.64
C LEU A 31 -15.37 -24.42 12.54
N ASP A 32 -14.58 -24.25 11.49
CA ASP A 32 -13.42 -25.09 11.16
C ASP A 32 -12.09 -24.41 11.52
N GLY A 33 -12.12 -23.09 11.77
CA GLY A 33 -10.94 -22.37 12.23
C GLY A 33 -11.21 -20.92 12.53
N GLU A 34 -10.38 -20.35 13.39
CA GLU A 34 -10.34 -18.92 13.68
C GLU A 34 -8.93 -18.40 13.47
N PHE A 35 -8.83 -17.26 12.79
CA PHE A 35 -7.59 -16.58 12.46
C PHE A 35 -7.72 -15.11 12.85
N SER A 36 -6.61 -14.50 13.29
CA SER A 36 -6.55 -13.08 13.59
C SER A 36 -5.66 -12.38 12.57
N GLY A 37 -6.24 -11.46 11.81
CA GLY A 37 -5.52 -10.49 11.00
C GLY A 37 -5.29 -9.18 11.75
N GLY A 38 -4.58 -8.25 11.11
CA GLY A 38 -4.29 -6.94 11.71
C GLY A 38 -5.54 -6.11 11.99
N GLU A 39 -6.51 -6.13 11.06
CA GLU A 39 -7.76 -5.35 11.16
C GLU A 39 -9.01 -6.20 11.34
N CYS A 40 -8.92 -7.52 11.21
CA CYS A 40 -10.08 -8.42 11.22
C CYS A 40 -9.83 -9.70 12.04
N ARG A 41 -10.90 -10.23 12.61
CA ARG A 41 -11.03 -11.67 12.93
C ARG A 41 -11.63 -12.37 11.72
N ILE A 42 -11.05 -13.53 11.38
CA ILE A 42 -11.42 -14.30 10.20
C ILE A 42 -11.82 -15.69 10.68
N PHE A 43 -13.05 -16.11 10.35
CA PHE A 43 -13.57 -17.41 10.71
C PHE A 43 -13.72 -18.26 9.46
N LYS A 44 -13.12 -19.46 9.45
CA LYS A 44 -13.37 -20.45 8.41
C LYS A 44 -14.62 -21.24 8.80
N LEU A 45 -15.66 -21.10 8.00
CA LEU A 45 -16.84 -21.97 8.09
C LEU A 45 -16.74 -23.05 7.02
N SER A 46 -16.94 -24.30 7.42
CA SER A 46 -16.96 -25.45 6.54
C SER A 46 -18.36 -26.08 6.52
N PHE A 47 -18.64 -26.80 5.45
CA PHE A 47 -19.93 -27.42 5.18
C PHE A 47 -19.70 -28.87 4.73
N ALA A 48 -20.68 -29.74 4.92
CA ALA A 48 -20.59 -31.12 4.45
C ALA A 48 -20.81 -31.24 2.92
N ASP A 49 -21.52 -30.29 2.33
CA ASP A 49 -22.03 -30.32 0.96
C ASP A 49 -21.47 -29.19 0.07
N HIS A 50 -20.73 -28.23 0.63
CA HIS A 50 -20.21 -27.05 -0.07
C HIS A 50 -18.77 -26.72 0.32
N ALA A 51 -18.10 -25.93 -0.51
CA ALA A 51 -16.79 -25.37 -0.20
C ALA A 51 -16.84 -24.46 1.02
N SER A 52 -15.75 -24.43 1.79
CA SER A 52 -15.59 -23.54 2.93
C SER A 52 -15.67 -22.06 2.52
N VAL A 53 -16.04 -21.22 3.47
CA VAL A 53 -16.08 -19.76 3.32
C VAL A 53 -15.28 -19.08 4.42
N ALA A 54 -14.77 -17.89 4.12
CA ALA A 54 -14.15 -16.99 5.07
C ALA A 54 -15.16 -15.93 5.52
N VAL A 55 -15.46 -15.88 6.82
CA VAL A 55 -16.24 -14.80 7.43
C VAL A 55 -15.26 -13.79 8.01
N ARG A 56 -15.27 -12.55 7.52
CA ARG A 56 -14.39 -11.48 7.97
C ARG A 56 -15.18 -10.48 8.80
N VAL A 57 -14.75 -10.30 10.04
CA VAL A 57 -15.32 -9.35 11.00
C VAL A 57 -14.22 -8.38 11.41
N ARG A 58 -14.41 -7.09 11.16
CA ARG A 58 -13.42 -6.07 11.55
C ARG A 58 -13.31 -5.95 13.07
N HIS A 59 -12.11 -5.64 13.55
CA HIS A 59 -11.90 -5.33 14.96
C HIS A 59 -12.60 -4.02 15.29
N ALA A 60 -13.33 -3.99 16.40
CA ALA A 60 -13.83 -2.75 16.96
C ALA A 60 -12.65 -1.87 17.36
N SER A 61 -12.42 -0.79 16.61
CA SER A 61 -11.37 0.17 16.91
C SER A 61 -11.90 1.22 17.88
N HIS A 62 -11.15 1.51 18.95
CA HIS A 62 -11.52 2.56 19.90
C HIS A 62 -11.74 3.90 19.18
N GLY A 63 -12.95 4.43 19.25
CA GLY A 63 -13.32 5.73 18.69
C GLY A 63 -13.86 5.70 17.25
N THR A 64 -13.90 4.54 16.58
CA THR A 64 -14.60 4.41 15.29
C THR A 64 -16.10 4.29 15.54
N ASN A 65 -16.89 5.21 15.00
CA ASN A 65 -18.35 5.13 15.09
C ASN A 65 -18.91 4.00 14.20
N HIS A 66 -20.18 3.61 14.42
CA HIS A 66 -20.85 2.56 13.66
C HIS A 66 -20.82 2.79 12.14
N GLU A 67 -21.03 4.04 11.71
CA GLU A 67 -21.05 4.40 10.28
C GLU A 67 -19.72 4.15 9.60
N ASN A 68 -18.60 4.56 10.22
CA ASN A 68 -17.27 4.31 9.69
C ASN A 68 -16.94 2.81 9.65
N HIS A 69 -17.37 2.04 10.64
CA HIS A 69 -17.17 0.60 10.66
C HIS A 69 -17.94 -0.10 9.53
N ILE A 70 -19.19 0.32 9.27
CA ILE A 70 -19.99 -0.15 8.14
C ILE A 70 -19.33 0.23 6.82
N ALA A 71 -18.93 1.49 6.65
CA ALA A 71 -18.29 1.99 5.44
C ALA A 71 -17.01 1.20 5.10
N MET A 72 -16.19 0.84 6.10
CA MET A 72 -14.99 0.03 5.86
C MET A 72 -15.29 -1.39 5.35
N VAL A 73 -16.38 -2.02 5.82
CA VAL A 73 -16.80 -3.34 5.30
C VAL A 73 -17.41 -3.19 3.92
N GLU A 74 -18.18 -2.13 3.69
CA GLU A 74 -18.79 -1.82 2.40
C GLU A 74 -17.74 -1.54 1.31
N ASP A 75 -16.72 -0.73 1.61
CA ASP A 75 -15.62 -0.40 0.70
C ASP A 75 -14.84 -1.66 0.25
N GLU A 76 -14.55 -2.58 1.19
CA GLU A 76 -13.87 -3.84 0.87
C GLU A 76 -14.75 -4.75 0.00
N VAL A 77 -16.05 -4.83 0.30
CA VAL A 77 -17.02 -5.61 -0.48
C VAL A 77 -17.15 -5.06 -1.90
N GLU A 78 -17.25 -3.75 -2.05
CA GLU A 78 -17.38 -3.10 -3.37
C GLU A 78 -16.11 -3.28 -4.19
N THR A 79 -14.94 -3.18 -3.55
CA THR A 79 -13.65 -3.49 -4.18
C THR A 79 -13.62 -4.91 -4.73
N LEU A 80 -14.01 -5.91 -3.93
CA LEU A 80 -14.00 -7.31 -4.37
C LEU A 80 -15.01 -7.58 -5.49
N ARG A 81 -16.19 -6.95 -5.44
CA ARG A 81 -17.18 -7.01 -6.52
C ARG A 81 -16.66 -6.37 -7.80
N GLN A 82 -15.99 -5.23 -7.70
CA GLN A 82 -15.37 -4.55 -8.84
C GLN A 82 -14.29 -5.44 -9.48
N LEU A 83 -13.42 -6.05 -8.68
CA LEU A 83 -12.40 -6.99 -9.16
C LEU A 83 -13.02 -8.17 -9.89
N GLN A 84 -14.06 -8.76 -9.32
CA GLN A 84 -14.81 -9.84 -9.95
C GLN A 84 -15.45 -9.39 -11.27
N GLY A 85 -16.06 -8.20 -11.30
CA GLY A 85 -16.66 -7.61 -12.51
C GLY A 85 -15.63 -7.35 -13.62
N ASN A 86 -14.40 -6.99 -13.23
CA ASN A 86 -13.27 -6.82 -14.14
C ASN A 86 -12.58 -8.14 -14.53
N GLY A 87 -13.08 -9.29 -14.06
CA GLY A 87 -12.54 -10.60 -14.37
C GLY A 87 -11.21 -10.92 -13.67
N PHE A 88 -10.86 -10.20 -12.60
CA PHE A 88 -9.66 -10.48 -11.82
C PHE A 88 -9.86 -11.72 -10.94
N VAL A 89 -9.17 -12.81 -11.29
CA VAL A 89 -9.42 -14.15 -10.68
C VAL A 89 -8.63 -14.42 -9.40
N TRP A 90 -7.67 -13.57 -9.05
CA TRP A 90 -6.76 -13.82 -7.92
C TRP A 90 -7.27 -13.30 -6.59
N ALA A 91 -8.36 -12.52 -6.58
CA ALA A 91 -9.03 -12.09 -5.35
C ALA A 91 -10.11 -13.12 -4.93
N PRO A 92 -10.40 -13.26 -3.62
CA PRO A 92 -11.54 -14.03 -3.18
C PRO A 92 -12.85 -13.41 -3.69
N LYS A 93 -13.85 -14.22 -3.99
CA LYS A 93 -15.17 -13.72 -4.41
C LYS A 93 -15.97 -13.32 -3.18
N CYS A 94 -16.62 -12.16 -3.23
CA CYS A 94 -17.60 -11.77 -2.23
C CYS A 94 -18.90 -12.54 -2.45
N LEU A 95 -19.25 -13.41 -1.51
CA LEU A 95 -20.48 -14.21 -1.54
C LEU A 95 -21.65 -13.48 -0.89
N GLY A 96 -21.39 -12.62 0.08
CA GLY A 96 -22.40 -11.81 0.76
C GLY A 96 -21.77 -10.91 1.83
N ALA A 97 -22.56 -10.00 2.38
CA ALA A 97 -22.16 -9.15 3.49
C ALA A 97 -23.38 -8.71 4.30
N CYS A 98 -23.17 -8.45 5.58
CA CYS A 98 -24.12 -7.81 6.48
C CYS A 98 -23.56 -6.45 6.90
N LEU A 99 -24.23 -5.37 6.54
CA LEU A 99 -23.80 -3.98 6.77
C LEU A 99 -24.60 -3.32 7.90
N THR A 100 -24.98 -4.10 8.92
CA THR A 100 -25.72 -3.63 10.09
C THR A 100 -25.19 -4.33 11.33
N PHE A 101 -25.40 -3.72 12.51
CA PHE A 101 -25.16 -4.35 13.80
C PHE A 101 -26.35 -5.20 14.27
N ASP A 102 -27.51 -5.06 13.61
CA ASP A 102 -28.67 -5.89 13.89
C ASP A 102 -28.57 -7.25 13.18
N ASN A 103 -27.67 -8.09 13.71
CA ASN A 103 -27.44 -9.45 13.26
C ASN A 103 -27.00 -10.35 14.45
N PRO A 104 -26.89 -11.67 14.29
CA PRO A 104 -26.59 -12.59 15.38
C PRO A 104 -25.23 -12.39 16.06
N ILE A 105 -24.26 -11.80 15.36
CA ILE A 105 -22.89 -11.56 15.87
C ILE A 105 -22.66 -10.09 16.28
N LYS A 106 -23.66 -9.22 16.14
CA LYS A 106 -23.64 -7.81 16.56
C LYS A 106 -22.49 -6.99 15.98
N SER A 107 -22.09 -7.30 14.75
CA SER A 107 -21.06 -6.56 14.02
C SER A 107 -21.23 -6.72 12.51
N PRO A 108 -20.97 -5.69 11.69
CA PRO A 108 -20.87 -5.83 10.24
C PRO A 108 -19.79 -6.84 9.83
N PHE A 109 -20.08 -7.62 8.78
CA PHE A 109 -19.17 -8.66 8.30
C PHE A 109 -19.34 -8.94 6.81
N SER A 110 -18.30 -9.52 6.21
CA SER A 110 -18.35 -10.03 4.84
C SER A 110 -18.09 -11.54 4.81
N VAL A 111 -18.67 -12.22 3.82
CA VAL A 111 -18.49 -13.65 3.57
C VAL A 111 -17.85 -13.81 2.21
N LEU A 112 -16.65 -14.38 2.19
CA LEU A 112 -15.82 -14.55 1.00
C LEU A 112 -15.58 -16.03 0.71
N THR A 113 -15.24 -16.38 -0.53
CA THR A 113 -14.72 -17.73 -0.84
C THR A 113 -13.45 -18.00 -0.04
N TRP A 114 -13.35 -19.18 0.56
CA TRP A 114 -12.10 -19.64 1.17
C TRP A 114 -11.06 -19.95 0.09
N ILE A 115 -9.80 -19.58 0.34
CA ILE A 115 -8.67 -19.92 -0.52
C ILE A 115 -7.79 -20.92 0.23
N ASP A 116 -7.81 -22.17 -0.21
CA ASP A 116 -7.01 -23.22 0.40
C ASP A 116 -5.52 -23.03 0.14
N GLY A 117 -4.73 -23.22 1.20
CA GLY A 117 -3.29 -23.09 1.18
C GLY A 117 -2.76 -22.49 2.48
N SER A 118 -1.52 -22.03 2.43
CA SER A 118 -0.86 -21.33 3.52
C SER A 118 -0.31 -19.98 3.05
N PRO A 119 -0.18 -18.98 3.93
CA PRO A 119 0.51 -17.75 3.59
C PRO A 119 1.95 -18.02 3.11
N LEU A 120 2.37 -17.28 2.09
CA LEU A 120 3.72 -17.37 1.53
C LEU A 120 4.75 -17.04 2.61
N ARG A 121 5.72 -17.94 2.78
CA ARG A 121 6.93 -17.66 3.54
C ARG A 121 7.94 -17.01 2.61
N TRP A 122 8.45 -15.85 3.01
CA TRP A 122 9.38 -15.08 2.22
C TRP A 122 10.46 -14.49 3.13
N ASP A 123 11.69 -14.86 2.88
CA ASP A 123 12.88 -14.27 3.48
C ASP A 123 14.01 -14.26 2.44
N GLU A 124 15.25 -14.03 2.87
CA GLU A 124 16.43 -13.98 1.99
C GLU A 124 16.72 -15.32 1.29
N ASP A 125 16.28 -16.44 1.87
CA ASP A 125 16.62 -17.81 1.44
C ASP A 125 15.40 -18.61 0.98
N LEU A 126 14.19 -18.24 1.41
CA LEU A 126 12.95 -18.96 1.17
C LEU A 126 11.94 -18.14 0.37
N PRO A 127 11.26 -18.75 -0.62
CA PRO A 127 11.52 -20.10 -1.16
C PRO A 127 12.88 -20.16 -1.88
N PRO A 128 13.52 -21.34 -1.99
CA PRO A 128 14.77 -21.50 -2.71
C PRO A 128 14.57 -21.35 -4.22
N ARG A 129 15.61 -21.00 -4.96
CA ARG A 129 15.59 -21.04 -6.44
C ARG A 129 15.66 -22.50 -6.94
N PRO A 130 14.95 -22.86 -8.03
CA PRO A 130 14.24 -21.98 -8.98
C PRO A 130 12.82 -21.57 -8.56
N LEU A 131 12.26 -22.15 -7.49
CA LEU A 131 10.87 -21.92 -7.09
C LEU A 131 10.56 -20.45 -6.78
N ARG A 132 11.51 -19.73 -6.19
CA ARG A 132 11.45 -18.27 -5.99
C ARG A 132 11.15 -17.51 -7.27
N ASP A 133 11.78 -17.92 -8.37
CA ASP A 133 11.71 -17.22 -9.65
C ASP A 133 10.34 -17.46 -10.29
N GLU A 134 9.78 -18.66 -10.11
CA GLU A 134 8.40 -18.97 -10.51
C GLU A 134 7.37 -18.16 -9.72
N VAL A 135 7.57 -18.01 -8.40
CA VAL A 135 6.69 -17.19 -7.56
C VAL A 135 6.75 -15.72 -8.00
N LEU A 136 7.95 -15.17 -8.19
CA LEU A 136 8.14 -13.79 -8.67
C LEU A 136 7.51 -13.57 -10.04
N GLY A 137 7.72 -14.48 -10.98
CA GLY A 137 7.13 -14.41 -12.31
C GLY A 137 5.60 -14.45 -12.29
N LYS A 138 5.00 -15.30 -11.43
CA LYS A 138 3.55 -15.33 -11.22
C LYS A 138 3.05 -14.04 -10.56
N LEU A 139 3.71 -13.52 -9.53
CA LEU A 139 3.33 -12.26 -8.89
C LEU A 139 3.37 -11.07 -9.87
N ALA A 140 4.38 -11.03 -10.74
CA ALA A 140 4.48 -10.05 -11.82
C ALA A 140 3.30 -10.15 -12.79
N SER A 141 2.96 -11.37 -13.22
CA SER A 141 1.79 -11.59 -14.06
C SER A 141 0.49 -11.19 -13.36
N ILE A 142 0.37 -11.39 -12.05
CA ILE A 142 -0.81 -11.02 -11.28
C ILE A 142 -0.94 -9.51 -11.16
N GLN A 143 0.13 -8.79 -10.81
CA GLN A 143 0.12 -7.32 -10.76
C GLN A 143 -0.19 -6.74 -12.15
N LEU A 144 0.43 -7.29 -13.19
CA LEU A 144 0.16 -6.86 -14.56
C LEU A 144 -1.32 -7.06 -14.91
N SER A 145 -1.88 -8.24 -14.59
CA SER A 145 -3.30 -8.53 -14.82
C SER A 145 -4.20 -7.58 -14.04
N LEU A 146 -3.91 -7.30 -12.78
CA LEU A 146 -4.67 -6.37 -11.94
C LEU A 146 -4.70 -4.99 -12.57
N MET A 147 -3.54 -4.46 -12.95
CA MET A 147 -3.45 -3.16 -13.58
C MET A 147 -4.18 -3.14 -14.92
N THR A 148 -3.98 -4.15 -15.76
CA THR A 148 -4.59 -4.21 -17.09
C THR A 148 -6.12 -4.29 -17.03
N CYS A 149 -6.71 -5.06 -16.11
CA CYS A 149 -8.16 -5.19 -16.05
C CYS A 149 -8.86 -4.06 -15.27
N THR A 150 -8.12 -3.27 -14.50
CA THR A 150 -8.68 -2.17 -13.68
C THR A 150 -8.31 -0.78 -14.20
N VAL A 151 -7.47 -0.67 -15.23
CA VAL A 151 -7.04 0.63 -15.74
C VAL A 151 -8.22 1.45 -16.27
N ILE A 152 -8.34 2.67 -15.79
CA ILE A 152 -9.35 3.65 -16.21
C ILE A 152 -8.73 5.03 -16.35
N THR A 153 -9.39 5.89 -17.12
CA THR A 153 -9.07 7.32 -17.19
C THR A 153 -9.94 8.10 -16.20
N ARG A 154 -9.34 8.98 -15.42
CA ARG A 154 -10.04 9.92 -14.53
C ARG A 154 -9.87 11.37 -14.99
N PRO A 155 -10.77 12.29 -14.61
CA PRO A 155 -10.64 13.72 -14.95
C PRO A 155 -9.58 14.46 -14.14
N ILE A 156 -8.81 13.76 -13.30
CA ILE A 156 -7.75 14.33 -12.46
C ILE A 156 -6.41 13.74 -12.89
N THR A 157 -5.36 14.55 -12.84
CA THR A 157 -3.99 14.10 -13.09
C THR A 157 -3.40 13.44 -11.84
N ALA A 158 -2.33 12.66 -12.01
CA ALA A 158 -1.57 12.08 -10.91
C ALA A 158 -1.07 13.17 -9.95
N ARG A 159 -0.52 14.27 -10.50
CA ARG A 159 -0.09 15.45 -9.75
C ARG A 159 -1.21 16.00 -8.87
N ALA A 160 -2.37 16.31 -9.45
CA ALA A 160 -3.51 16.84 -8.69
C ALA A 160 -4.00 15.87 -7.59
N TYR A 161 -3.95 14.56 -7.86
CA TYR A 161 -4.28 13.52 -6.88
C TYR A 161 -3.32 13.56 -5.67
N TYR A 162 -2.00 13.57 -5.90
CA TYR A 162 -1.03 13.58 -4.80
C TYR A 162 -0.98 14.94 -4.09
N GLU A 163 -1.05 16.07 -4.78
CA GLU A 163 -1.13 17.41 -4.18
C GLU A 163 -2.31 17.51 -3.20
N ARG A 164 -3.47 16.94 -3.54
CA ARG A 164 -4.63 16.89 -2.64
C ARG A 164 -4.28 16.12 -1.36
N ARG A 165 -3.64 14.96 -1.48
CA ARG A 165 -3.25 14.13 -0.32
C ARG A 165 -2.19 14.81 0.55
N LEU A 166 -1.18 15.41 -0.07
CA LEU A 166 -0.14 16.17 0.63
C LEU A 166 -0.72 17.35 1.41
N ARG A 167 -1.63 18.12 0.79
CA ARG A 167 -2.34 19.22 1.48
C ARG A 167 -3.20 18.72 2.64
N ASN A 168 -3.94 17.62 2.45
CA ASN A 168 -4.74 17.03 3.52
C ASN A 168 -3.84 16.59 4.68
N ARG A 169 -2.70 15.96 4.40
CA ARG A 169 -1.73 15.59 5.43
C ARG A 169 -1.17 16.81 6.17
N GLN A 170 -0.76 17.86 5.47
CA GLN A 170 -0.29 19.09 6.09
C GLN A 170 -1.34 19.69 7.03
N LYS A 171 -2.62 19.73 6.62
CA LYS A 171 -3.71 20.16 7.49
C LYS A 171 -3.80 19.33 8.77
N ARG A 172 -3.68 18.00 8.67
CA ARG A 172 -3.70 17.10 9.83
C ARG A 172 -2.50 17.35 10.77
N VAL A 173 -1.33 17.66 10.22
CA VAL A 173 -0.16 18.09 11.01
C VAL A 173 -0.44 19.39 11.76
N LEU A 174 -0.94 20.42 11.06
CA LEU A 174 -1.29 21.72 11.65
C LEU A 174 -2.37 21.62 12.73
N ASN A 175 -3.31 20.68 12.59
CA ASN A 175 -4.35 20.38 13.57
C ASN A 175 -3.86 19.55 14.77
N GLY A 176 -2.61 19.07 14.76
CA GLY A 176 -2.06 18.21 15.82
C GLY A 176 -2.50 16.75 15.75
N GLU A 177 -3.12 16.31 14.66
CA GLU A 177 -3.61 14.93 14.46
C GLU A 177 -2.49 13.95 14.08
N LEU A 178 -1.32 14.46 13.69
CA LEU A 178 -0.14 13.68 13.31
C LEU A 178 1.07 14.05 14.18
N PRO A 179 1.07 13.66 15.47
CA PRO A 179 2.15 14.02 16.38
C PRO A 179 3.49 13.44 15.92
N GLY A 180 4.53 14.27 16.03
CA GLY A 180 5.91 13.93 15.65
C GLY A 180 6.28 14.22 14.19
N LEU A 181 5.37 14.85 13.43
CA LEU A 181 5.66 15.51 12.16
C LEU A 181 5.48 17.02 12.33
N PHE A 182 6.27 17.79 11.59
CA PHE A 182 6.23 19.24 11.56
C PHE A 182 5.77 19.74 10.19
N GLU A 183 5.27 20.98 10.13
CA GLU A 183 4.85 21.59 8.86
C GLU A 183 6.00 21.59 7.83
N GLN A 184 7.23 21.86 8.27
CA GLN A 184 8.40 21.83 7.40
C GLN A 184 8.59 20.45 6.73
N ASP A 185 8.36 19.35 7.45
CA ASP A 185 8.45 18.00 6.88
C ASP A 185 7.44 17.80 5.73
N CYS A 186 6.28 18.46 5.79
CA CYS A 186 5.29 18.45 4.73
C CYS A 186 5.69 19.33 3.54
N LEU A 187 6.27 20.50 3.80
CA LEU A 187 6.76 21.40 2.75
C LEU A 187 7.93 20.77 1.99
N ASP A 188 8.85 20.12 2.70
CA ASP A 188 9.97 19.40 2.10
C ASP A 188 9.46 18.25 1.22
N GLN A 189 8.49 17.46 1.72
CA GLN A 189 7.84 16.41 0.91
C GLN A 189 7.19 16.99 -0.36
N GLN A 190 6.49 18.12 -0.26
CA GLN A 190 5.84 18.74 -1.41
C GLN A 190 6.85 19.18 -2.49
N ALA A 191 8.04 19.63 -2.09
CA ALA A 191 9.07 20.09 -3.03
C ALA A 191 9.56 19.00 -4.00
N PHE A 192 9.52 17.73 -3.61
CA PHE A 192 9.98 16.60 -4.44
C PHE A 192 8.90 16.03 -5.39
N LEU A 193 7.65 16.49 -5.31
CA LEU A 193 6.55 15.83 -6.02
C LEU A 193 6.78 15.78 -7.53
N ASP A 194 7.23 16.89 -8.12
CA ASP A 194 7.43 17.01 -9.55
C ASP A 194 8.57 16.12 -10.06
N ASP A 195 9.65 16.05 -9.30
CA ASP A 195 10.81 15.21 -9.62
C ASP A 195 10.44 13.72 -9.54
N VAL A 196 9.67 13.34 -8.51
CA VAL A 196 9.21 11.95 -8.32
C VAL A 196 8.27 11.51 -9.44
N LEU A 197 7.29 12.34 -9.80
CA LEU A 197 6.33 11.98 -10.85
C LEU A 197 6.92 12.09 -12.25
N GLY A 198 7.81 13.06 -12.48
CA GLY A 198 8.36 13.38 -13.79
C GLY A 198 7.26 13.50 -14.84
N GLN A 199 7.44 12.81 -15.97
CA GLN A 199 6.48 12.80 -17.08
C GLN A 199 5.11 12.18 -16.74
N ASP A 200 5.00 11.38 -15.68
CA ASP A 200 3.73 10.76 -15.27
C ASP A 200 2.86 11.70 -14.43
N GLY A 201 3.34 12.92 -14.11
CA GLY A 201 2.59 13.91 -13.33
C GLY A 201 1.24 14.30 -13.96
N ASP A 202 1.20 14.41 -15.29
CA ASP A 202 -0.02 14.76 -16.03
C ASP A 202 -0.85 13.54 -16.44
N SER A 203 -0.40 12.33 -16.10
CA SER A 203 -1.14 11.11 -16.39
C SER A 203 -2.49 11.12 -15.69
N THR A 204 -3.54 10.83 -16.45
CA THR A 204 -4.91 10.65 -15.96
C THR A 204 -5.29 9.18 -15.84
N ALA A 205 -4.33 8.27 -16.05
CA ALA A 205 -4.53 6.83 -15.93
C ALA A 205 -4.44 6.40 -14.46
N PHE A 206 -5.46 5.66 -14.02
CA PHE A 206 -5.56 5.08 -12.69
C PHE A 206 -5.76 3.59 -12.82
N ALA A 207 -5.21 2.82 -11.89
CA ALA A 207 -5.42 1.39 -11.79
C ALA A 207 -5.56 1.00 -10.31
N MET A 208 -6.14 -0.15 -10.05
CA MET A 208 -6.24 -0.66 -8.70
C MET A 208 -4.87 -1.14 -8.22
N ALA A 209 -4.47 -0.71 -7.03
CA ALA A 209 -3.36 -1.29 -6.29
C ALA A 209 -3.92 -2.03 -5.06
N HIS A 210 -3.27 -3.13 -4.66
CA HIS A 210 -3.66 -3.86 -3.44
C HIS A 210 -3.41 -3.04 -2.16
N GLY A 211 -2.36 -2.21 -2.15
CA GLY A 211 -1.99 -1.36 -1.00
C GLY A 211 -1.18 -2.05 0.11
N ASP A 212 -1.18 -3.38 0.19
CA ASP A 212 -0.45 -4.15 1.22
C ASP A 212 -0.14 -5.60 0.77
N LEU A 213 0.53 -5.75 -0.39
CA LEU A 213 0.83 -7.07 -0.98
C LEU A 213 2.07 -7.72 -0.34
N LYS A 214 1.99 -7.97 0.97
CA LYS A 214 3.02 -8.63 1.77
C LYS A 214 2.89 -10.17 1.70
N PRO A 215 3.93 -10.94 2.10
CA PRO A 215 3.91 -12.40 2.00
C PRO A 215 2.71 -13.06 2.70
N SER A 216 2.29 -12.53 3.85
CA SER A 216 1.14 -13.07 4.59
C SER A 216 -0.20 -12.95 3.84
N ASN A 217 -0.28 -12.09 2.82
CA ASN A 217 -1.48 -11.84 2.04
C ASN A 217 -1.48 -12.62 0.70
N ILE A 218 -0.45 -13.43 0.46
CA ILE A 218 -0.32 -14.30 -0.72
C ILE A 218 -0.51 -15.74 -0.25
N ILE A 219 -1.57 -16.41 -0.72
CA ILE A 219 -1.83 -17.81 -0.37
C ILE A 219 -1.21 -18.72 -1.42
N VAL A 220 -0.45 -19.71 -0.97
CA VAL A 220 0.21 -20.71 -1.82
C VAL A 220 -0.14 -22.14 -1.40
N ASP A 221 -0.05 -23.07 -2.34
CA ASP A 221 -0.08 -24.51 -2.03
C ASP A 221 1.29 -25.04 -1.56
N GLU A 222 1.36 -26.34 -1.28
CA GLU A 222 2.58 -27.03 -0.82
C GLU A 222 3.75 -26.93 -1.80
N GLN A 223 3.48 -26.68 -3.09
CA GLN A 223 4.48 -26.50 -4.14
C GLN A 223 4.77 -25.02 -4.41
N CYS A 224 4.36 -24.11 -3.50
CA CYS A 224 4.45 -22.66 -3.63
C CYS A 224 3.76 -22.07 -4.88
N ASN A 225 2.77 -22.75 -5.46
CA ASN A 225 1.95 -22.12 -6.48
C ASN A 225 0.98 -21.15 -5.81
N ILE A 226 0.93 -19.91 -6.31
CA ILE A 226 -0.04 -18.92 -5.84
C ILE A 226 -1.45 -19.44 -6.13
N LYS A 227 -2.30 -19.43 -5.10
CA LYS A 227 -3.71 -19.82 -5.13
C LYS A 227 -4.62 -18.61 -5.11
N GLY A 228 -4.17 -17.52 -4.50
CA GLY A 228 -4.86 -16.24 -4.49
C GLY A 228 -4.20 -15.22 -3.58
N ILE A 229 -4.74 -14.01 -3.63
CA ILE A 229 -4.34 -12.85 -2.87
C ILE A 229 -5.53 -12.44 -2.01
N ILE A 230 -5.30 -12.27 -0.71
CA ILE A 230 -6.33 -11.93 0.28
C ILE A 230 -6.06 -10.54 0.86
N ASP A 231 -7.00 -10.05 1.67
CA ASP A 231 -6.85 -8.81 2.45
C ASP A 231 -6.84 -7.52 1.60
N TRP A 232 -7.89 -7.37 0.77
CA TRP A 232 -8.08 -6.24 -0.13
C TRP A 232 -8.64 -4.98 0.54
N GLY A 233 -8.64 -4.91 1.88
CA GLY A 233 -9.18 -3.77 2.63
C GLY A 233 -8.42 -2.45 2.43
N PHE A 234 -7.17 -2.51 1.96
CA PHE A 234 -6.35 -1.34 1.61
C PHE A 234 -6.29 -1.05 0.11
N ALA A 235 -7.05 -1.79 -0.69
CA ALA A 235 -7.00 -1.62 -2.13
C ALA A 235 -7.62 -0.28 -2.53
N GLU A 236 -6.99 0.39 -3.50
CA GLU A 236 -7.42 1.71 -3.93
C GLU A 236 -7.17 1.89 -5.43
N MET A 237 -8.07 2.62 -6.09
CA MET A 237 -7.82 3.19 -7.40
C MET A 237 -6.86 4.37 -7.30
N VAL A 238 -5.60 4.12 -7.62
CA VAL A 238 -4.48 5.07 -7.52
C VAL A 238 -3.93 5.42 -8.90
N PRO A 239 -3.19 6.54 -9.07
CA PRO A 239 -2.48 6.79 -10.30
C PRO A 239 -1.59 5.61 -10.68
N VAL A 240 -1.43 5.35 -11.98
CA VAL A 240 -0.60 4.23 -12.47
C VAL A 240 0.82 4.25 -11.92
N ALA A 241 1.35 5.42 -11.54
CA ALA A 241 2.61 5.57 -10.82
C ALA A 241 2.69 4.72 -9.54
N THR A 242 1.67 4.77 -8.68
CA THR A 242 1.61 3.94 -7.46
C THR A 242 1.26 2.49 -7.79
N ALA A 243 0.31 2.25 -8.70
CA ALA A 243 -0.07 0.88 -9.06
C ALA A 243 1.07 0.09 -9.72
N ALA A 244 2.03 0.78 -10.33
CA ALA A 244 3.21 0.20 -10.98
C ALA A 244 4.38 -0.08 -10.03
N LEU A 245 4.35 0.35 -8.76
CA LEU A 245 5.43 0.06 -7.80
C LEU A 245 5.55 -1.45 -7.58
N PHE A 246 6.72 -1.89 -7.11
CA PHE A 246 6.89 -3.30 -6.71
C PHE A 246 5.86 -3.73 -5.65
N PRO A 247 5.56 -5.03 -5.50
CA PRO A 247 4.87 -5.54 -4.31
C PRO A 247 5.68 -5.25 -3.04
N THR A 248 5.01 -5.11 -1.89
CA THR A 248 5.67 -4.67 -0.64
C THR A 248 6.76 -5.62 -0.17
N LEU A 249 6.68 -6.92 -0.51
CA LEU A 249 7.74 -7.90 -0.25
C LEU A 249 9.08 -7.61 -0.97
N LEU A 250 9.09 -6.70 -1.94
CA LEU A 250 10.28 -6.25 -2.68
C LEU A 250 10.62 -4.77 -2.41
N TRP A 251 9.95 -4.12 -1.45
CA TRP A 251 10.20 -2.73 -1.10
C TRP A 251 11.53 -2.56 -0.35
N PRO A 252 12.13 -1.35 -0.39
CA PRO A 252 13.21 -1.01 0.52
C PRO A 252 12.71 -1.00 1.97
N ASP A 253 13.67 -1.02 2.89
CA ASP A 253 13.38 -0.87 4.32
C ASP A 253 12.68 0.48 4.60
N GLU A 254 11.52 0.42 5.25
CA GLU A 254 10.68 1.60 5.54
C GLU A 254 11.36 2.62 6.47
N SER A 255 12.39 2.21 7.21
CA SER A 255 13.18 3.15 8.00
C SER A 255 14.11 4.02 7.15
N ALA A 256 14.21 3.72 5.84
CA ALA A 256 15.03 4.40 4.84
C ALA A 256 16.54 4.40 5.17
N ARG A 257 16.99 3.53 6.08
CA ARG A 257 18.38 3.48 6.57
C ARG A 257 19.21 2.37 5.92
N ARG A 258 18.56 1.39 5.30
CA ARG A 258 19.23 0.20 4.78
C ARG A 258 18.96 0.06 3.29
N ALA A 259 20.04 -0.16 2.54
CA ALA A 259 19.93 -0.55 1.14
C ALA A 259 19.25 -1.94 1.04
N PRO A 260 18.55 -2.23 -0.07
CA PRO A 260 18.06 -3.56 -0.36
C PRO A 260 19.19 -4.60 -0.33
N SER A 261 18.89 -5.80 0.16
CA SER A 261 19.84 -6.92 0.14
C SER A 261 20.15 -7.35 -1.29
N GLN A 262 21.27 -8.05 -1.47
CA GLN A 262 21.61 -8.65 -2.78
C GLN A 262 20.55 -9.66 -3.23
N ALA A 263 19.88 -10.37 -2.31
CA ALA A 263 18.76 -11.24 -2.67
C ALA A 263 17.59 -10.42 -3.22
N THR A 264 17.20 -9.34 -2.52
CA THR A 264 16.13 -8.44 -2.97
C THR A 264 16.41 -7.84 -4.35
N LEU A 265 17.65 -7.42 -4.61
CA LEU A 265 18.03 -6.89 -5.91
C LEU A 265 17.90 -7.95 -7.02
N ARG A 266 18.32 -9.19 -6.77
CA ARG A 266 18.13 -10.30 -7.73
C ARG A 266 16.67 -10.64 -7.94
N ASP A 267 15.85 -10.52 -6.90
CA ASP A 267 14.42 -10.79 -6.97
C ASP A 267 13.70 -9.72 -7.79
N ARG A 268 14.04 -8.44 -7.59
CA ARG A 268 13.55 -7.34 -8.44
C ARG A 268 13.91 -7.54 -9.89
N GLN A 269 15.15 -7.94 -10.18
CA GLN A 269 15.56 -8.25 -11.55
C GLN A 269 14.73 -9.40 -12.14
N THR A 270 14.59 -10.49 -11.40
CA THR A 270 13.80 -11.68 -11.82
C THR A 270 12.34 -11.29 -12.06
N TYR A 271 11.78 -10.43 -11.21
CA TYR A 271 10.43 -9.90 -11.32
C TYR A 271 10.26 -9.03 -12.57
N ILE A 272 11.19 -8.11 -12.85
CA ILE A 272 11.17 -7.26 -14.06
C ILE A 272 11.28 -8.10 -15.33
N ASP A 273 12.20 -9.07 -15.34
CA ASP A 273 12.49 -9.91 -16.50
C ASP A 273 11.24 -10.70 -16.95
N SER A 274 10.40 -11.13 -16.00
CA SER A 274 9.24 -11.99 -16.29
C SER A 274 8.13 -11.30 -17.09
N TYR A 275 8.09 -9.97 -17.13
CA TYR A 275 7.14 -9.20 -17.96
C TYR A 275 7.82 -8.24 -18.94
N SER A 276 9.15 -8.33 -19.08
CA SER A 276 9.94 -7.46 -19.97
C SER A 276 9.44 -7.46 -21.42
N SER A 277 8.98 -8.62 -21.92
CA SER A 277 8.46 -8.79 -23.28
C SER A 277 7.00 -8.35 -23.48
N GLN A 278 6.29 -8.00 -22.40
CA GLN A 278 4.87 -7.62 -22.46
C GLN A 278 4.69 -6.22 -23.04
N THR A 279 3.74 -6.08 -23.97
CA THR A 279 3.50 -4.84 -24.74
C THR A 279 2.25 -4.08 -24.30
N VAL A 280 1.56 -4.53 -23.26
CA VAL A 280 0.39 -3.83 -22.72
C VAL A 280 0.79 -2.56 -21.97
N LEU A 281 -0.11 -1.56 -21.92
CA LEU A 281 0.15 -0.25 -21.29
C LEU A 281 0.63 -0.37 -19.83
N ALA A 282 0.04 -1.27 -19.07
CA ALA A 282 0.45 -1.55 -17.68
C ALA A 282 1.90 -2.01 -17.57
N ALA A 283 2.39 -2.83 -18.50
CA ALA A 283 3.78 -3.29 -18.50
C ALA A 283 4.77 -2.14 -18.77
N PHE A 284 4.40 -1.18 -19.62
CA PHE A 284 5.22 0.03 -19.81
C PHE A 284 5.30 0.88 -18.54
N ALA A 285 4.21 1.05 -17.81
CA ALA A 285 4.21 1.74 -16.53
C ALA A 285 5.07 1.01 -15.49
N MET A 286 4.89 -0.31 -15.35
CA MET A 286 5.71 -1.14 -14.46
C MET A 286 7.20 -1.05 -14.79
N ARG A 287 7.61 -1.22 -16.05
CA ARG A 287 9.04 -1.10 -16.44
C ARG A 287 9.62 0.27 -16.09
N ARG A 288 8.87 1.34 -16.33
CA ARG A 288 9.34 2.70 -16.08
C ARG A 288 9.54 2.97 -14.59
N TRP A 289 8.59 2.57 -13.75
CA TRP A 289 8.65 2.84 -12.31
C TRP A 289 9.57 1.86 -11.58
N GLN A 290 9.59 0.59 -11.96
CA GLN A 290 10.37 -0.45 -11.30
C GLN A 290 11.83 -0.48 -11.75
N GLY A 291 12.12 -0.05 -12.98
CA GLY A 291 13.47 0.03 -13.54
C GLY A 291 14.16 1.38 -13.35
N ALA A 292 13.56 2.32 -12.61
CA ALA A 292 14.17 3.62 -12.36
C ALA A 292 15.34 3.51 -11.36
N GLU A 293 16.40 4.29 -11.57
CA GLU A 293 17.57 4.31 -10.68
C GLU A 293 17.22 4.76 -9.25
N ASP A 294 16.21 5.63 -9.13
CA ASP A 294 15.68 6.18 -7.89
C ASP A 294 14.43 5.43 -7.38
N VAL A 295 14.20 4.17 -7.81
CA VAL A 295 12.99 3.40 -7.46
C VAL A 295 12.73 3.30 -5.96
N ASP A 296 13.78 3.14 -5.14
CA ASP A 296 13.64 3.09 -3.68
C ASP A 296 13.13 4.42 -3.12
N PHE A 297 13.66 5.54 -3.62
CA PHE A 297 13.19 6.87 -3.24
C PHE A 297 11.73 7.07 -3.65
N ARG A 298 11.36 6.70 -4.88
CA ARG A 298 9.98 6.78 -5.38
C ARG A 298 9.01 5.97 -4.52
N ILE A 299 9.38 4.74 -4.15
CA ILE A 299 8.56 3.89 -3.28
C ILE A 299 8.37 4.55 -1.91
N LEU A 300 9.47 4.91 -1.24
CA LEU A 300 9.39 5.51 0.10
C LEU A 300 8.66 6.85 0.09
N TYR A 301 8.87 7.67 -0.94
CA TYR A 301 8.16 8.92 -1.14
C TYR A 301 6.65 8.69 -1.27
N LEU A 302 6.20 7.86 -2.20
CA LEU A 302 4.77 7.63 -2.41
C LEU A 302 4.11 6.96 -1.19
N THR A 303 4.81 6.05 -0.52
CA THR A 303 4.35 5.43 0.74
C THR A 303 4.26 6.45 1.88
N SER A 304 5.17 7.42 1.95
CA SER A 304 5.16 8.46 2.99
C SER A 304 3.91 9.36 2.95
N ILE A 305 3.20 9.42 1.81
CA ILE A 305 1.94 10.17 1.67
C ILE A 305 0.85 9.55 2.56
N SER A 306 0.87 8.24 2.77
CA SER A 306 -0.11 7.50 3.58
C SER A 306 0.45 7.01 4.92
N SER A 307 1.77 6.82 5.05
CA SER A 307 2.42 6.36 6.28
C SER A 307 3.05 7.51 7.08
N LYS A 308 2.65 7.68 8.35
CA LYS A 308 3.32 8.62 9.28
C LYS A 308 4.76 8.19 9.58
N GLY A 309 4.99 6.88 9.71
CA GLY A 309 6.29 6.30 10.04
C GLY A 309 7.32 6.56 8.94
N VAL A 310 6.95 6.25 7.69
CA VAL A 310 7.83 6.45 6.52
C VAL A 310 8.10 7.93 6.29
N HIS A 311 7.10 8.81 6.45
CA HIS A 311 7.32 10.26 6.38
C HIS A 311 8.35 10.71 7.41
N LYS A 312 8.17 10.32 8.67
CA LYS A 312 9.13 10.67 9.72
C LYS A 312 10.53 10.13 9.42
N ALA A 313 10.63 8.91 8.88
CA ALA A 313 11.90 8.32 8.50
C ALA A 313 12.59 9.11 7.37
N MET A 314 11.86 9.42 6.30
CA MET A 314 12.35 10.20 5.15
C MET A 314 12.75 11.63 5.55
N ALA A 315 11.93 12.30 6.36
CA ALA A 315 12.24 13.63 6.88
C ALA A 315 13.50 13.63 7.77
N HIS A 316 13.67 12.59 8.60
CA HIS A 316 14.85 12.48 9.47
C HIS A 316 16.17 12.32 8.71
N ILE A 317 16.14 11.73 7.51
CA ILE A 317 17.30 11.63 6.61
C ILE A 317 17.37 12.78 5.60
N GLY A 318 16.53 13.81 5.74
CA GLY A 318 16.51 14.97 4.85
C GLY A 318 16.09 14.64 3.42
N TRP A 319 15.27 13.61 3.22
CA TRP A 319 14.82 13.13 1.90
C TRP A 319 15.97 12.68 0.97
N VAL A 320 17.08 12.20 1.54
CA VAL A 320 18.21 11.67 0.76
C VAL A 320 18.56 10.26 1.24
N LEU A 321 18.50 9.29 0.33
CA LEU A 321 18.93 7.91 0.59
C LEU A 321 20.45 7.81 0.45
N SER A 322 21.16 7.65 1.56
CA SER A 322 22.64 7.64 1.61
C SER A 322 23.30 6.53 0.81
N TYR A 323 22.58 5.46 0.50
CA TYR A 323 23.08 4.36 -0.31
C TYR A 323 22.85 4.59 -1.82
N CYS A 324 21.95 5.48 -2.22
CA CYS A 324 21.73 5.82 -3.62
C CYS A 324 22.81 6.77 -4.16
N THR A 325 23.44 7.60 -3.31
CA THR A 325 24.53 8.51 -3.72
C THR A 325 25.88 7.81 -3.91
N SER A 326 26.00 6.53 -3.59
CA SER A 326 27.28 5.80 -3.58
C SER A 326 27.67 5.09 -4.89
N ALA A 327 26.88 5.26 -5.97
CA ALA A 327 27.13 4.57 -7.25
C ALA A 327 27.80 5.45 -8.35
N GLY A 328 28.03 6.75 -8.12
CA GLY A 328 28.54 7.67 -9.16
C GLY A 328 29.67 8.63 -8.74
N ASP A 329 29.90 8.84 -7.44
CA ASP A 329 30.79 9.91 -6.97
C ASP A 329 32.27 9.51 -6.86
N ALA A 330 32.76 8.71 -7.83
CA ALA A 330 34.19 8.59 -8.09
C ALA A 330 34.66 9.50 -9.24
N GLU A 331 33.76 10.01 -10.10
CA GLU A 331 34.12 10.93 -11.20
C GLU A 331 33.01 11.94 -11.54
N ALA A 332 32.49 12.71 -10.57
CA ALA A 332 31.73 13.94 -10.87
C ALA A 332 31.64 14.87 -9.65
N GLY A 333 32.77 15.43 -9.22
CA GLY A 333 32.74 16.62 -8.39
C GLY A 333 32.07 17.78 -9.15
N ASN A 334 31.09 18.42 -8.52
CA ASN A 334 30.28 19.57 -8.97
C ASN A 334 29.10 19.28 -9.91
N ALA A 335 27.96 18.94 -9.32
CA ALA A 335 26.68 19.63 -9.60
C ALA A 335 25.62 19.23 -8.56
N LEU A 336 25.50 20.03 -7.49
CA LEU A 336 24.28 20.35 -6.70
C LEU A 336 24.72 20.91 -5.34
N GLY A 337 25.44 22.04 -5.38
CA GLY A 337 25.67 22.88 -4.20
C GLY A 337 24.62 23.97 -4.13
N ILE A 338 23.58 23.79 -3.32
CA ILE A 338 22.75 24.91 -2.87
C ILE A 338 23.42 25.48 -1.61
N GLU A 339 24.45 26.30 -1.79
CA GLU A 339 24.91 27.20 -0.75
C GLU A 339 24.04 28.46 -0.77
N ARG A 340 23.25 28.66 0.30
CA ARG A 340 22.56 29.93 0.57
C ARG A 340 23.58 30.95 1.05
N GLU A 341 23.95 31.87 0.17
CA GLU A 341 24.75 33.05 0.50
C GLU A 341 23.94 34.01 1.41
N ILE A 342 24.28 34.04 2.70
CA ILE A 342 23.85 35.09 3.63
C ILE A 342 24.71 36.32 3.35
N LYS A 343 24.19 37.28 2.57
CA LYS A 343 24.81 38.60 2.40
C LYS A 343 24.69 39.43 3.68
N GLY A 344 25.70 39.32 4.53
CA GLY A 344 26.00 40.30 5.57
C GLY A 344 26.41 41.63 4.94
N HIS A 345 25.64 42.69 5.21
CA HIS A 345 26.03 44.05 4.89
C HIS A 345 27.15 44.50 5.85
N GLY A 346 28.39 44.42 5.37
CA GLY A 346 29.55 45.04 6.00
C GLY A 346 30.20 46.03 5.03
N CYS A 347 29.71 47.27 5.01
CA CYS A 347 30.38 48.37 4.31
C CYS A 347 31.41 49.04 5.24
N THR A 348 32.68 48.70 5.04
CA THR A 348 33.86 49.52 5.36
C THR A 348 34.66 49.59 4.07
N GLY A 349 35.18 50.68 3.55
CA GLY A 349 35.28 52.07 3.95
C GLY A 349 36.13 52.73 2.85
N CYS A 350 35.95 54.02 2.59
CA CYS A 350 36.90 54.77 1.78
C CYS A 350 37.11 56.13 2.45
N SER A 351 38.31 56.31 3.00
CA SER A 351 38.80 57.58 3.52
C SER A 351 39.08 58.55 2.36
N SER A 352 38.66 59.81 2.51
CA SER A 352 39.57 60.95 2.35
C SER A 352 38.99 62.23 2.92
N THR A 353 39.85 62.88 3.68
CA THR A 353 39.82 64.17 4.38
C THR A 353 39.32 65.38 3.56
N LYS A 354 38.61 66.34 4.20
CA LYS A 354 39.12 67.68 4.57
C LYS A 354 38.02 68.71 4.94
N THR A 355 38.33 69.46 6.01
CA THR A 355 38.06 70.89 6.31
C THR A 355 36.68 71.45 6.75
N LEU A 356 36.70 71.96 7.99
CA LEU A 356 36.36 73.32 8.47
C LEU A 356 34.92 73.87 8.29
N GLY A 357 34.35 74.29 9.42
CA GLY A 357 33.16 75.14 9.52
C GLY A 357 32.40 74.89 10.81
#